data_AF-A0A550CQG7-F1
#
_entry.id   AF-A0A550CQG7-F1
#
_cell.length_a   1.000
_cell.length_b   1.000
_cell.length_c   1.000
_cell.angle_alpha   90.00
_cell.angle_beta   90.00
_cell.angle_gamma   90.00
#
_symmetry.space_group_name_H-M   'P 1'
#
loop_
_entity.id
_entity.type
_entity.pdbx_description
1 polymer ?
#
loop_
_entity_poly.entity_id
_entity_poly.type
_entity_poly.pdbx_seq_one_letter_code
_entity_poly.pdbx_strand_id
1 'polypeptide(L)'
;MDKSEKSPPQEQLESTFDRSASAVRSYAHKFEHSYGRQALDSGASFYNEHPALFAVVAVFLTLSLLPIATFIGFSLFIITSILLIALGCAACVIIAVELFLLFILISVLIIVAVFTFFVITSAAFTFAAFRLCQLAYRQGAAGLYQWINEVMSWISPSTTADAPIRLDATTTHEDSSEKSNGDIVLVDGEGRSREKNREVKLEDHYGT
;
A
#
# COMPACT_ATOMS: atom_id res chain seq x y z
N MET A 1 -1.27 21.55 -30.80
CA MET A 1 -1.19 20.41 -29.86
C MET A 1 -0.14 20.78 -28.84
N ASP A 2 -0.58 21.30 -27.70
CA ASP A 2 0.31 21.77 -26.65
C ASP A 2 0.73 20.56 -25.81
N LYS A 3 2.03 20.26 -25.75
CA LYS A 3 2.56 19.18 -24.91
C LYS A 3 2.53 19.70 -23.49
N SER A 4 1.50 19.35 -22.73
CA SER A 4 1.43 19.62 -21.29
C SER A 4 2.54 18.81 -20.60
N GLU A 5 3.69 19.44 -20.43
CA GLU A 5 4.79 18.95 -19.61
C GLU A 5 4.27 18.84 -18.17
N LYS A 6 4.19 17.61 -17.65
CA LYS A 6 3.77 17.37 -16.26
C LYS A 6 4.90 17.87 -15.37
N SER A 7 4.73 19.03 -14.77
CA SER A 7 5.57 19.49 -13.66
C SER A 7 5.68 18.40 -12.60
N PRO A 8 6.85 18.24 -11.96
CA PRO A 8 7.03 17.27 -10.89
C PRO A 8 5.96 17.48 -9.80
N PRO A 9 5.47 16.40 -9.16
CA PRO A 9 4.37 16.46 -8.20
C PRO A 9 4.62 17.40 -7.01
N GLN A 10 5.89 17.74 -6.72
CA GLN A 10 6.25 18.73 -5.70
C GLN A 10 5.90 20.17 -6.10
N GLU A 11 6.18 20.58 -7.34
CA GLU A 11 5.85 21.92 -7.84
C GLU A 11 4.33 22.14 -7.88
N GLN A 12 3.55 21.08 -8.13
CA GLN A 12 2.10 21.14 -8.10
C GLN A 12 1.56 21.37 -6.67
N LEU A 13 2.21 20.80 -5.66
CA LEU A 13 1.84 21.01 -4.25
C LEU A 13 2.19 22.42 -3.78
N GLU A 14 3.40 22.90 -4.12
CA GLU A 14 3.84 24.26 -3.79
C GLU A 14 2.93 25.31 -4.42
N SER A 15 2.63 25.19 -5.71
CA SER A 15 1.72 26.12 -6.39
C SER A 15 0.30 26.09 -5.83
N THR A 16 -0.18 24.94 -5.36
CA THR A 16 -1.50 24.83 -4.71
C THR A 16 -1.50 25.50 -3.34
N PHE A 17 -0.41 25.36 -2.58
CA PHE A 17 -0.25 26.03 -1.29
C PHE A 17 -0.16 27.55 -1.45
N ASP A 18 0.63 28.05 -2.40
CA ASP A 18 0.73 29.47 -2.71
C ASP A 18 -0.60 30.06 -3.18
N ARG A 19 -1.33 29.33 -4.03
CA ARG A 19 -2.67 29.73 -4.46
C ARG A 19 -3.64 29.82 -3.29
N SER A 20 -3.62 28.84 -2.39
CA SER A 20 -4.48 28.82 -1.20
C SER A 20 -4.11 29.96 -0.24
N ALA A 21 -2.82 30.17 0.01
CA ALA A 21 -2.32 31.24 0.87
C ALA A 21 -2.64 32.63 0.29
N SER A 22 -2.47 32.83 -1.01
CA SER A 22 -2.82 34.09 -1.68
C SER A 22 -4.32 34.37 -1.64
N ALA A 23 -5.16 33.34 -1.78
CA ALA A 23 -6.61 33.47 -1.63
C ALA A 23 -6.98 33.91 -0.20
N VAL A 24 -6.47 33.23 0.82
CA VAL A 24 -6.71 33.60 2.23
C VAL A 24 -6.22 35.02 2.53
N ARG A 25 -5.04 35.42 2.03
CA ARG A 25 -4.55 36.80 2.17
C ARG A 25 -5.46 37.82 1.48
N SER A 26 -5.94 37.51 0.27
CA SER A 26 -6.86 38.40 -0.45
C SER A 26 -8.18 38.57 0.29
N TYR A 27 -8.74 37.48 0.84
CA TYR A 27 -9.94 37.53 1.67
C TYR A 27 -9.70 38.28 2.98
N ALA A 28 -8.59 38.03 3.67
CA ALA A 28 -8.22 38.73 4.89
C ALA A 28 -8.07 40.24 4.63
N HIS A 29 -7.39 40.62 3.55
CA HIS A 29 -7.22 42.03 3.18
C HIS A 29 -8.55 42.70 2.83
N LYS A 30 -9.44 42.02 2.10
CA LYS A 30 -10.80 42.53 1.85
C LYS A 30 -11.58 42.69 3.16
N PHE A 31 -11.53 41.69 4.03
CA PHE A 31 -12.25 41.72 5.30
C PHE A 31 -11.76 42.85 6.21
N GLU A 32 -10.43 43.00 6.32
CA GLU A 32 -9.79 44.06 7.09
C GLU A 32 -10.20 45.44 6.58
N HIS A 33 -10.17 45.65 5.26
CA HIS A 33 -10.51 46.93 4.68
C HIS A 33 -12.01 47.23 4.72
N SER A 34 -12.87 46.23 4.48
CA SER A 34 -14.32 46.42 4.38
C SER A 34 -15.01 46.49 5.74
N TYR A 35 -14.57 45.70 6.72
CA TYR A 35 -15.24 45.57 8.01
C TYR A 35 -14.36 46.03 9.17
N GLY A 36 -13.09 45.64 9.17
CA GLY A 36 -12.16 45.94 10.26
C GLY A 36 -11.99 47.44 10.48
N ARG A 37 -11.55 48.17 9.44
CA ARG A 37 -11.32 49.61 9.53
C ARG A 37 -12.59 50.40 9.83
N GLN A 38 -13.68 50.09 9.13
CA GLN A 38 -14.93 50.85 9.30
C GLN A 38 -15.54 50.66 10.70
N ALA A 39 -15.45 49.44 11.27
CA ALA A 39 -15.91 49.18 12.63
C ALA A 39 -15.02 49.86 13.68
N LEU A 40 -13.70 49.87 13.48
CA LEU A 40 -12.76 50.55 14.38
C LEU A 40 -12.95 52.07 14.37
N ASP A 41 -13.05 52.68 13.18
CA ASP A 41 -13.25 54.13 13.05
C ASP A 41 -14.60 54.56 13.64
N SER A 42 -15.67 53.77 13.38
CA SER A 42 -17.00 54.02 13.95
C SER A 42 -16.99 53.85 15.47
N GLY A 43 -16.30 52.83 15.99
CA GLY A 43 -16.16 52.59 17.42
C GLY A 43 -15.38 53.71 18.12
N ALA A 44 -14.30 54.19 17.51
CA ALA A 44 -13.49 55.30 18.03
C ALA A 44 -14.30 56.61 18.09
N SER A 45 -15.08 56.91 17.05
CA SER A 45 -15.99 58.07 17.06
C SER A 45 -17.05 57.94 18.16
N PHE A 46 -17.67 56.77 18.32
CA PHE A 46 -18.72 56.55 19.32
C PHE A 46 -18.18 56.62 20.75
N TYR A 47 -16.95 56.17 20.98
CA TYR A 47 -16.27 56.28 22.27
C TYR A 47 -16.02 57.74 22.67
N ASN A 48 -15.61 58.59 21.72
CA ASN A 48 -15.35 60.00 21.99
C ASN A 48 -16.64 60.77 22.33
N GLU A 49 -17.76 60.40 21.71
CA GLU A 49 -19.04 61.07 21.91
C GLU A 49 -19.73 60.60 23.21
N HIS A 50 -19.69 59.30 23.51
CA HIS A 50 -20.39 58.70 24.65
C HIS A 50 -19.59 57.58 25.35
N PRO A 51 -18.53 57.93 26.12
CA PRO A 51 -17.60 56.95 26.68
C PRO A 51 -18.25 55.99 27.69
N ALA A 52 -19.22 56.46 28.48
CA ALA A 52 -19.92 55.62 29.48
C ALA A 52 -20.81 54.55 28.83
N LEU A 53 -21.59 54.92 27.81
CA LEU A 53 -22.45 53.96 27.09
C LEU A 53 -21.60 52.95 26.31
N PHE A 54 -20.52 53.41 25.68
CA PHE A 54 -19.58 52.52 24.99
C PHE A 54 -19.03 51.44 25.92
N ALA A 55 -18.59 51.81 27.14
CA ALA A 55 -18.07 50.84 28.10
C ALA A 55 -19.13 49.77 28.48
N VAL A 56 -20.39 50.15 28.69
CA VAL A 56 -21.48 49.20 28.99
C VAL A 56 -21.73 48.26 27.82
N VAL A 57 -21.80 48.79 26.59
CA VAL A 57 -22.00 47.98 25.37
C VAL A 57 -20.82 47.04 25.14
N ALA A 58 -19.58 47.51 25.34
CA ALA A 58 -18.38 46.70 25.19
C ALA A 58 -18.36 45.54 26.18
N VAL A 59 -18.66 45.79 27.46
CA VAL A 59 -18.75 44.74 28.48
C VAL A 59 -19.89 43.77 28.15
N PHE A 60 -21.06 44.27 27.75
CA PHE A 60 -22.19 43.43 27.34
C PHE A 60 -21.86 42.56 26.12
N LEU A 61 -21.19 43.11 25.10
CA LEU A 61 -20.71 42.37 23.94
C LEU A 61 -19.70 41.30 24.35
N THR A 62 -18.75 41.62 25.22
CA THR A 62 -17.74 40.66 25.67
C THR A 62 -18.38 39.51 26.46
N LEU A 63 -19.32 39.84 27.36
CA LEU A 63 -20.05 38.86 28.16
C LEU A 63 -21.03 38.02 27.33
N SER A 64 -21.60 38.57 26.25
CA SER A 64 -22.49 37.84 25.34
C SER A 64 -21.73 37.04 24.28
N LEU A 65 -20.51 37.42 23.93
CA LEU A 65 -19.64 36.63 23.05
C LEU A 65 -19.19 35.34 23.74
N LEU A 66 -18.99 35.37 25.06
CA LEU A 66 -18.56 34.21 25.84
C LEU A 66 -19.48 32.97 25.65
N PRO A 67 -20.82 33.05 25.87
CA PRO A 67 -21.72 31.92 25.66
C PRO A 67 -21.81 31.48 24.19
N ILE A 68 -21.66 32.40 23.24
CA ILE A 68 -21.65 32.07 21.80
C ILE A 68 -20.39 31.28 21.45
N ALA A 69 -19.22 31.75 21.91
CA ALA A 69 -17.94 31.11 21.68
C ALA A 69 -17.87 29.74 22.35
N THR A 70 -18.36 29.61 23.59
CA THR A 70 -18.42 28.30 24.26
C THR A 70 -19.39 27.37 23.54
N PHE A 71 -20.56 27.84 23.10
CA PHE A 71 -21.50 27.04 22.32
C PHE A 71 -20.89 26.52 21.02
N ILE A 72 -20.21 27.38 20.26
CA ILE A 72 -19.51 26.98 19.03
C ILE A 72 -18.40 25.98 19.35
N GLY A 73 -17.58 26.25 20.37
CA GLY A 73 -16.50 25.39 20.80
C GLY A 73 -16.98 23.99 21.21
N PHE A 74 -18.01 23.91 22.06
CA PHE A 74 -18.62 22.65 22.47
C PHE A 74 -19.26 21.92 21.29
N SER A 75 -19.94 22.63 20.38
CA SER A 75 -20.54 22.02 19.19
C SER A 75 -19.48 21.39 18.29
N LEU A 76 -18.39 22.11 18.00
CA LEU A 76 -17.27 21.59 17.23
C LEU A 76 -16.57 20.42 17.93
N PHE A 77 -16.41 20.51 19.26
CA PHE A 77 -15.83 19.43 20.06
C PHE A 77 -16.67 18.15 19.98
N ILE A 78 -18.00 18.26 20.12
CA ILE A 78 -18.92 17.13 20.01
C ILE A 78 -18.85 16.52 18.61
N ILE A 79 -18.94 17.33 17.54
CA ILE A 79 -18.87 16.84 16.16
C ILE A 79 -17.54 16.12 15.91
N THR A 80 -16.43 16.72 16.31
CA THR A 80 -15.08 16.13 16.14
C THR A 80 -14.95 14.83 16.93
N SER A 81 -15.45 14.79 18.17
CA SER A 81 -15.44 13.59 19.01
C SER A 81 -16.25 12.46 18.38
N ILE A 82 -17.46 12.74 17.88
CA ILE A 82 -18.29 11.76 17.18
C ILE A 82 -17.58 11.24 15.93
N LEU A 83 -16.96 12.12 15.14
CA LEU A 83 -16.21 11.73 13.94
C LEU A 83 -15.03 10.83 14.28
N LEU A 84 -14.27 11.15 15.33
CA LEU A 84 -13.13 10.33 15.78
C LEU A 84 -13.59 8.97 16.28
N ILE A 85 -14.68 8.91 17.05
CA ILE A 85 -15.25 7.65 17.54
C ILE A 85 -15.75 6.82 16.35
N ALA A 86 -16.49 7.41 15.42
CA ALA A 86 -17.01 6.73 14.24
C ALA A 86 -15.87 6.18 13.37
N LEU A 87 -14.81 6.97 13.15
CA LEU A 87 -13.63 6.54 12.41
C LEU A 87 -12.88 5.42 13.13
N GLY A 88 -12.73 5.53 14.45
CA GLY A 88 -12.13 4.48 15.29
C GLY A 88 -12.91 3.17 15.22
N CYS A 89 -14.24 3.21 15.38
CA CYS A 89 -15.11 2.05 15.25
C CYS A 89 -15.03 1.43 13.85
N ALA A 90 -15.09 2.25 12.79
CA ALA A 90 -14.96 1.77 11.42
C ALA A 90 -13.61 1.07 11.19
N ALA A 91 -12.51 1.68 11.64
CA ALA A 91 -11.17 1.08 11.55
C ALA A 91 -11.08 -0.24 12.33
N CYS A 92 -11.62 -0.31 13.56
CA CYS A 92 -11.66 -1.54 14.34
C CYS A 92 -12.42 -2.66 13.62
N VAL A 93 -13.56 -2.36 12.98
CA VAL A 93 -14.34 -3.34 12.22
C VAL A 93 -13.55 -3.83 10.99
N ILE A 94 -12.92 -2.92 10.24
CA ILE A 94 -12.11 -3.28 9.07
C ILE A 94 -10.97 -4.21 9.48
N ILE A 95 -10.20 -3.83 10.51
CA ILE A 95 -9.08 -4.65 11.02
C ILE A 95 -9.58 -6.01 11.50
N ALA A 96 -10.71 -6.07 12.21
CA ALA A 96 -11.29 -7.33 12.67
C ALA A 96 -11.68 -8.25 11.50
N VAL A 97 -12.30 -7.70 10.45
CA VAL A 97 -12.66 -8.44 9.23
C VAL A 97 -11.41 -8.93 8.50
N GLU A 98 -10.39 -8.09 8.35
CA GLU A 98 -9.12 -8.47 7.72
C GLU A 98 -8.42 -9.60 8.48
N LEU A 99 -8.32 -9.51 9.81
CA LEU A 99 -7.74 -10.55 10.64
C LEU A 99 -8.54 -11.85 10.56
N PHE A 100 -9.86 -11.77 10.50
CA PHE A 100 -10.73 -12.94 10.34
C PHE A 100 -10.52 -13.62 8.98
N LEU A 101 -10.43 -12.84 7.89
CA LEU A 101 -10.15 -13.36 6.56
C LEU A 101 -8.75 -13.98 6.47
N LEU A 102 -7.75 -13.34 7.07
CA LEU A 102 -6.38 -13.85 7.14
C LEU A 102 -6.34 -15.17 7.92
N PHE A 103 -7.08 -15.27 9.02
CA PHE A 103 -7.19 -16.50 9.79
C PHE A 103 -7.80 -17.65 8.96
N ILE A 104 -8.89 -17.38 8.23
CA ILE A 104 -9.48 -18.36 7.31
C ILE A 104 -8.46 -18.78 6.23
N LEU A 105 -7.77 -17.82 5.63
CA LEU A 105 -6.76 -18.09 4.61
C LEU A 105 -5.65 -19.01 5.14
N ILE A 106 -5.08 -18.71 6.31
CA ILE A 106 -4.05 -19.54 6.93
C ILE A 106 -4.60 -20.93 7.24
N SER A 107 -5.82 -21.02 7.77
CA SER A 107 -6.46 -22.31 8.08
C SER A 107 -6.61 -23.18 6.83
N VAL A 108 -7.11 -22.61 5.73
CA VAL A 108 -7.23 -23.30 4.45
C VAL A 108 -5.86 -23.72 3.92
N LEU A 109 -4.85 -22.84 3.99
CA LEU A 109 -3.49 -23.15 3.56
C LEU A 109 -2.90 -24.34 4.33
N ILE A 110 -3.10 -24.39 5.65
CA ILE A 110 -2.65 -25.51 6.50
C ILE A 110 -3.37 -26.80 6.11
N ILE A 111 -4.70 -26.77 5.92
CA ILE A 111 -5.47 -27.95 5.51
C ILE A 111 -4.96 -28.48 4.16
N VAL A 112 -4.77 -27.59 3.18
CA VAL A 112 -4.25 -27.96 1.86
C VAL A 112 -2.82 -28.49 1.96
N ALA A 113 -1.97 -27.91 2.79
CA ALA A 113 -0.60 -28.38 3.01
C ALA A 113 -0.57 -29.79 3.61
N VAL A 114 -1.37 -30.03 4.66
CA VAL A 114 -1.49 -31.36 5.30
C VAL A 114 -2.04 -32.38 4.31
N PHE A 115 -3.09 -32.03 3.56
CA PHE A 115 -3.67 -32.90 2.55
C PHE A 115 -2.68 -33.23 1.44
N THR A 116 -1.96 -32.23 0.93
CA THR A 116 -0.93 -32.41 -0.10
C THR A 116 0.20 -33.28 0.41
N PHE A 117 0.68 -33.05 1.63
CA PHE A 117 1.67 -33.90 2.27
C PHE A 117 1.20 -35.35 2.41
N PHE A 118 -0.05 -35.57 2.83
CA PHE A 118 -0.65 -36.90 2.91
C PHE A 118 -0.73 -37.59 1.55
N VAL A 119 -1.16 -36.88 0.51
CA VAL A 119 -1.23 -37.42 -0.86
C VAL A 119 0.16 -37.78 -1.38
N ILE A 120 1.14 -36.89 -1.20
CA ILE A 120 2.53 -37.13 -1.65
C ILE A 120 3.13 -38.34 -0.92
N THR A 121 2.98 -38.40 0.41
CA THR A 121 3.52 -39.52 1.22
C THR A 121 2.83 -40.84 0.89
N SER A 122 1.51 -40.83 0.70
CA SER A 122 0.75 -42.01 0.27
C SER A 122 1.19 -42.49 -1.11
N ALA A 123 1.30 -41.58 -2.09
CA ALA A 123 1.76 -41.92 -3.43
C ALA A 123 3.20 -42.47 -3.42
N ALA A 124 4.10 -41.85 -2.66
CA ALA A 124 5.47 -42.31 -2.48
C ALA A 124 5.52 -43.71 -1.85
N PHE A 125 4.70 -43.96 -0.82
CA PHE A 125 4.59 -45.25 -0.16
C PHE A 125 4.05 -46.34 -1.10
N THR A 126 2.97 -46.06 -1.83
CA THR A 126 2.40 -46.98 -2.82
C THR A 126 3.40 -47.30 -3.92
N PHE A 127 4.14 -46.31 -4.43
CA PHE A 127 5.20 -46.52 -5.41
C PHE A 127 6.32 -47.39 -4.86
N ALA A 128 6.79 -47.10 -3.63
CA ALA A 128 7.84 -47.88 -2.97
C ALA A 128 7.39 -49.35 -2.76
N ALA A 129 6.16 -49.57 -2.30
CA ALA A 129 5.59 -50.89 -2.10
C ALA A 129 5.41 -51.66 -3.41
N PHE A 130 4.91 -51.00 -4.46
CA PHE A 130 4.78 -51.59 -5.79
C PHE A 130 6.13 -52.03 -6.34
N ARG A 131 7.14 -51.16 -6.24
CA ARG A 131 8.51 -51.47 -6.69
C ARG A 131 9.13 -52.60 -5.89
N LEU A 132 8.97 -52.61 -4.56
CA LEU A 132 9.43 -53.70 -3.70
C LEU A 132 8.79 -55.04 -4.11
N CYS A 133 7.47 -55.04 -4.33
CA CYS A 133 6.74 -56.23 -4.77
C CYS A 133 7.27 -56.74 -6.13
N GLN A 134 7.53 -55.83 -7.07
CA GLN A 134 8.10 -56.17 -8.37
C GLN A 134 9.50 -56.79 -8.27
N LEU A 135 10.38 -56.24 -7.42
CA LEU A 135 11.73 -56.79 -7.20
C LEU A 135 11.67 -58.14 -6.49
N ALA A 136 10.84 -58.27 -5.46
CA ALA A 136 10.66 -59.52 -4.72
C ALA A 136 10.14 -60.64 -5.63
N TYR A 137 9.21 -60.33 -6.54
CA TYR A 137 8.69 -61.30 -7.51
C TYR A 137 9.75 -61.76 -8.52
N ARG A 138 10.61 -60.85 -9.00
CA ARG A 138 11.62 -61.16 -10.04
C ARG A 138 12.89 -61.83 -9.50
N GLN A 139 13.33 -61.48 -8.29
CA GLN A 139 14.66 -61.85 -7.77
C GLN A 139 14.64 -62.53 -6.39
N GLY A 140 13.45 -62.70 -5.79
CA GLY A 140 13.32 -63.27 -4.44
C GLY A 140 14.03 -62.42 -3.38
N ALA A 141 14.77 -63.07 -2.47
CA ALA A 141 15.44 -62.41 -1.35
C ALA A 141 16.53 -61.42 -1.78
N ALA A 142 17.22 -61.66 -2.90
CA ALA A 142 18.27 -60.77 -3.40
C ALA A 142 17.72 -59.38 -3.79
N GLY A 143 16.50 -59.33 -4.33
CA GLY A 143 15.84 -58.08 -4.70
C GLY A 143 15.53 -57.18 -3.50
N LEU A 144 15.32 -57.76 -2.31
CA LEU A 144 15.07 -57.00 -1.09
C LEU A 144 16.31 -56.22 -0.65
N TYR A 145 17.49 -56.86 -0.69
CA TYR A 145 18.76 -56.21 -0.37
C TYR A 145 19.09 -55.09 -1.37
N GLN A 146 18.82 -55.32 -2.65
CA GLN A 146 18.99 -54.28 -3.67
C GLN A 146 18.08 -53.07 -3.39
N TRP A 147 16.80 -53.29 -3.08
CA TRP A 147 15.87 -52.22 -2.74
C TRP A 147 16.30 -51.43 -1.50
N ILE A 148 16.77 -52.11 -0.42
CA ILE A 148 17.25 -51.42 0.79
C ILE A 148 18.44 -50.52 0.47
N ASN A 149 19.38 -51.00 -0.34
CA ASN A 149 20.54 -50.20 -0.76
C ASN A 149 20.12 -49.00 -1.62
N GLU A 150 19.14 -49.17 -2.52
CA GLU A 150 18.55 -48.05 -3.27
C GLU A 150 17.92 -47.01 -2.34
N VAL A 151 17.11 -47.42 -1.37
CA VAL A 151 16.47 -46.49 -0.41
C VAL A 151 17.49 -45.80 0.49
N MET A 152 18.50 -46.53 0.98
CA MET A 152 19.60 -45.96 1.77
C MET A 152 20.40 -44.93 0.96
N SER A 153 20.56 -45.15 -0.35
CA SER A 153 21.23 -44.20 -1.25
C SER A 153 20.43 -42.92 -1.47
N TRP A 154 19.10 -42.95 -1.31
CA TRP A 154 18.26 -41.75 -1.37
C TRP A 154 18.27 -40.97 -0.06
N ILE A 155 18.36 -41.68 1.08
CA ILE A 155 18.31 -41.07 2.42
C ILE A 155 19.67 -40.48 2.79
N SER A 156 20.77 -41.15 2.44
CA SER A 156 22.08 -40.53 2.56
C SER A 156 22.12 -39.48 1.45
N PRO A 157 22.02 -38.17 1.78
CA PRO A 157 22.43 -37.20 0.78
C PRO A 157 23.85 -37.61 0.48
N SER A 158 24.13 -38.01 -0.76
CA SER A 158 25.51 -38.04 -1.19
C SER A 158 26.01 -36.65 -0.87
N THR A 159 26.77 -36.53 0.22
CA THR A 159 27.62 -35.40 0.47
C THR A 159 28.52 -35.45 -0.75
N THR A 160 28.03 -34.85 -1.83
CA THR A 160 28.83 -34.38 -2.94
C THR A 160 29.70 -33.39 -2.21
N ALA A 161 30.76 -33.92 -1.60
CA ALA A 161 31.93 -33.18 -1.26
C ALA A 161 32.23 -32.50 -2.58
N ASP A 162 31.83 -31.22 -2.66
CA ASP A 162 32.24 -30.34 -3.72
C ASP A 162 33.71 -30.64 -3.89
N ALA A 163 34.03 -31.37 -4.96
CA ALA A 163 35.40 -31.54 -5.37
C ALA A 163 35.87 -30.11 -5.45
N PRO A 164 36.85 -29.70 -4.61
CA PRO A 164 37.23 -28.31 -4.50
C PRO A 164 37.45 -27.85 -5.93
N ILE A 165 36.66 -26.86 -6.35
CA ILE A 165 36.78 -26.25 -7.67
C ILE A 165 38.27 -26.04 -7.83
N ARG A 166 38.88 -26.85 -8.68
CA ARG A 166 40.28 -26.75 -8.99
C ARG A 166 40.34 -25.43 -9.73
N LEU A 167 40.59 -24.36 -8.97
CA LEU A 167 41.07 -23.11 -9.51
C LEU A 167 42.40 -23.53 -10.15
N ASP A 168 42.34 -23.87 -11.44
CA ASP A 168 43.51 -23.92 -12.30
C ASP A 168 44.04 -22.49 -12.39
N ALA A 169 44.71 -22.08 -11.30
CA ALA A 169 45.75 -21.10 -11.37
C ALA A 169 46.84 -21.74 -12.24
N THR A 170 47.23 -21.01 -13.29
CA THR A 170 48.35 -21.26 -14.20
C THR A 170 47.98 -21.91 -15.54
N THR A 171 47.43 -21.10 -16.44
CA THR A 171 48.04 -21.01 -17.77
C THR A 171 48.13 -19.53 -18.15
N THR A 172 49.23 -18.93 -17.71
CA THR A 172 49.87 -17.83 -18.43
C THR A 172 50.19 -18.34 -19.82
N HIS A 173 49.46 -17.88 -20.84
CA HIS A 173 50.01 -17.78 -22.18
C HIS A 173 49.48 -16.52 -22.85
N GLU A 174 50.45 -15.79 -23.40
CA GLU A 174 50.38 -14.47 -23.98
C GLU A 174 49.41 -14.34 -25.15
N ASP A 175 49.01 -13.08 -25.36
CA ASP A 175 48.72 -12.45 -26.65
C ASP A 175 48.03 -13.31 -27.71
N SER A 176 46.75 -12.99 -27.93
CA SER A 176 46.32 -12.56 -29.26
C SER A 176 44.98 -11.84 -29.20
N SER A 177 45.06 -10.55 -29.49
CA SER A 177 44.03 -9.74 -30.10
C SER A 177 43.20 -10.53 -31.11
N GLU A 178 41.91 -10.75 -30.84
CA GLU A 178 40.91 -10.73 -31.91
C GLU A 178 39.48 -10.47 -31.40
N LYS A 179 38.91 -9.43 -32.00
CA LYS A 179 37.49 -9.09 -32.05
C LYS A 179 36.57 -10.31 -32.06
N SER A 180 35.57 -10.36 -31.18
CA SER A 180 34.31 -11.02 -31.53
C SER A 180 33.13 -10.44 -30.77
N ASN A 181 32.44 -9.57 -31.50
CA ASN A 181 31.01 -9.23 -31.49
C ASN A 181 30.19 -9.56 -30.24
N GLY A 182 29.66 -8.48 -29.65
CA GLY A 182 28.51 -8.55 -28.78
C GLY A 182 27.30 -9.14 -29.50
N ASP A 183 26.61 -10.03 -28.81
CA ASP A 183 25.25 -10.45 -29.14
C ASP A 183 24.31 -9.80 -28.13
N ILE A 184 23.81 -8.63 -28.51
CA ILE A 184 22.72 -7.93 -27.84
C ILE A 184 21.43 -8.59 -28.35
N VAL A 185 20.79 -9.37 -27.49
CA VAL A 185 19.45 -9.91 -27.76
C VAL A 185 18.44 -8.79 -27.58
N LEU A 186 18.12 -8.11 -28.69
CA LEU A 186 16.93 -7.27 -28.85
C LEU A 186 15.69 -8.17 -28.87
N VAL A 187 14.97 -8.23 -27.76
CA VAL A 187 13.59 -8.73 -27.75
C VAL A 187 12.70 -7.57 -28.21
N ASP A 188 12.62 -7.42 -29.53
CA ASP A 188 11.55 -6.69 -30.20
C ASP A 188 10.32 -7.60 -30.29
N GLY A 189 9.20 -7.08 -29.81
CA GLY A 189 7.95 -7.80 -29.59
C GLY A 189 6.79 -6.82 -29.53
N GLU A 190 6.77 -5.92 -30.50
CA GLU A 190 5.64 -5.08 -30.87
C GLU A 190 4.37 -5.93 -31.12
N GLY A 191 3.26 -5.54 -30.49
CA GLY A 191 1.95 -5.65 -31.13
C GLY A 191 0.78 -6.23 -30.32
N ARG A 192 -0.29 -5.41 -30.24
CA ARG A 192 -1.73 -5.77 -30.07
C ARG A 192 -2.15 -6.23 -28.66
N SER A 193 -3.19 -5.72 -28.03
CA SER A 193 -4.39 -4.93 -28.41
C SER A 193 -4.84 -4.21 -27.13
N ARG A 194 -5.18 -2.92 -27.10
CA ARG A 194 -6.34 -2.27 -27.72
C ARG A 194 -7.68 -2.97 -27.46
N GLU A 195 -8.01 -3.33 -26.20
CA GLU A 195 -9.41 -3.61 -25.85
C GLU A 195 -9.71 -3.49 -24.35
N LYS A 196 -10.49 -2.46 -24.00
CA LYS A 196 -11.33 -2.23 -22.79
C LYS A 196 -11.20 -0.81 -22.25
N ASN A 197 -11.44 0.15 -23.14
CA ASN A 197 -11.87 1.50 -22.78
C ASN A 197 -13.30 1.73 -23.34
N ARG A 198 -14.20 0.80 -22.98
CA ARG A 198 -15.64 0.85 -23.23
C ARG A 198 -16.34 0.30 -22.00
N GLU A 199 -16.52 1.13 -20.99
CA GLU A 199 -17.68 1.11 -20.07
C GLU A 199 -17.62 2.33 -19.14
N VAL A 200 -17.56 3.50 -19.77
CA VAL A 200 -18.00 4.78 -19.16
C VAL A 200 -19.00 5.37 -20.14
N LYS A 201 -20.26 4.89 -20.09
CA LYS A 201 -21.43 5.62 -20.63
C LYS A 201 -22.73 4.89 -20.27
N LEU A 202 -23.20 5.00 -19.02
CA LEU A 202 -24.62 4.79 -18.66
C LEU A 202 -24.81 5.07 -17.15
N GLU A 203 -24.73 6.33 -16.72
CA GLU A 203 -25.43 6.75 -15.48
C GLU A 203 -25.65 8.27 -15.35
N ASP A 204 -25.73 8.99 -16.48
CA ASP A 204 -26.26 10.36 -16.52
C ASP A 204 -27.57 10.37 -17.33
N HIS A 205 -28.64 9.79 -16.77
CA HIS A 205 -30.02 10.13 -17.16
C HIS A 205 -31.02 9.52 -16.16
N TYR A 206 -31.99 10.34 -15.73
CA TYR A 206 -33.06 10.15 -14.72
C TYR A 206 -32.67 10.59 -13.30
N GLY A 207 -33.26 11.61 -12.68
CA GLY A 207 -34.43 12.44 -13.00
C GLY A 207 -34.29 13.78 -12.23
N THR A 208 -34.71 14.90 -12.81
CA THR A 208 -36.03 15.54 -12.56
C THR A 208 -36.35 15.76 -11.09
#